data_AF-A0A0C5G428-F1
#
_entry.id   AF-A0A0C5G428-F1
#
_cell.length_a   1.000
_cell.length_b   1.000
_cell.length_c   1.000
_cell.angle_alpha   90.00
_cell.angle_beta   90.00
_cell.angle_gamma   90.00
#
_symmetry.space_group_name_H-M   'P 1'
#
loop_
_entity.id
_entity.type
_entity.pdbx_description
1 polymer ?
#
loop_
_entity_poly.entity_id
_entity_poly.type
_entity_poly.pdbx_seq_one_letter_code
_entity_poly.pdbx_strand_id
1 'polypeptide(L)'
;MTLSVTINAHQLGRLIDKTIGHMGSEYVEPLHGIRLDVDARYLYAVASDRHTIAVARYQLNHGDQQQEPWARTIPAGRLRSLREWIDSIKGAGLITISVADDRLTFEGPLTDLSIAVNTGMEFLDWRGLLRKHVEQAADGTTFPALDSGFLARFNTGDVLRVRLTGDEKPLLVFAEDFLGAQMPARYAGVYPAKEESFEGAHKSWLWTLAAGSPDATLDGAAFEEDRPRFEVTADIRETGEGLLREVLHSVTDGHLADYDTQRALWMAHIRIGVANWMAFRYLTALHNVDPRAAAAVVAEVAGELDSGEIGEFAWDAAEQAGFDPQQWHDEYEAHLKKSSEKAA
;
A
#
# COMPACT_ATOMS: atom_id res chain seq x y z
N MET A 1 14.98 15.90 -28.33
CA MET A 1 14.12 16.11 -27.16
C MET A 1 14.45 15.01 -26.18
N THR A 2 14.71 15.34 -24.92
CA THR A 2 14.96 14.34 -23.87
C THR A 2 13.59 13.81 -23.42
N LEU A 3 13.41 12.49 -23.44
CA LEU A 3 12.17 11.87 -22.94
C LEU A 3 12.24 11.83 -21.41
N SER A 4 11.24 12.35 -20.70
CA SER A 4 11.32 12.49 -19.25
C SER A 4 9.98 12.48 -18.51
N VAL A 5 9.77 11.56 -17.56
CA VAL A 5 8.54 11.51 -16.76
C VAL A 5 8.78 11.93 -15.32
N THR A 6 7.75 12.45 -14.65
CA THR A 6 7.84 12.82 -13.22
C THR A 6 7.08 11.84 -12.34
N ILE A 7 7.68 11.43 -11.24
CA ILE A 7 7.08 10.55 -10.24
C ILE A 7 7.47 10.99 -8.82
N ASN A 8 6.60 10.79 -7.85
CA ASN A 8 6.95 10.97 -6.44
C ASN A 8 8.00 9.93 -5.99
N ALA A 9 8.98 10.37 -5.20
CA ALA A 9 10.09 9.53 -4.74
C ALA A 9 9.63 8.25 -4.03
N HIS A 10 8.70 8.37 -3.09
CA HIS A 10 8.14 7.23 -2.37
C HIS A 10 7.42 6.26 -3.31
N GLN A 11 6.71 6.76 -4.33
CA GLN A 11 6.05 5.91 -5.32
C GLN A 11 7.06 5.14 -6.17
N LEU A 12 8.18 5.76 -6.58
CA LEU A 12 9.26 5.05 -7.29
C LEU A 12 9.88 3.96 -6.41
N GLY A 13 10.14 4.25 -5.12
CA GLY A 13 10.62 3.26 -4.16
C GLY A 13 9.67 2.06 -4.05
N ARG A 14 8.36 2.31 -3.96
CA ARG A 14 7.35 1.25 -3.93
C ARG A 14 7.28 0.41 -5.20
N LEU A 15 7.39 1.02 -6.38
CA LEU A 15 7.44 0.28 -7.64
C LEU A 15 8.62 -0.71 -7.65
N ILE A 16 9.77 -0.28 -7.12
CA ILE A 16 10.96 -1.13 -6.96
C ILE A 16 10.69 -2.24 -5.94
N ASP A 17 10.20 -1.90 -4.75
CA ASP A 17 9.98 -2.87 -3.67
C ASP A 17 8.98 -3.97 -4.06
N LYS A 18 7.91 -3.62 -4.78
CA LYS A 18 6.91 -4.57 -5.30
C LYS A 18 7.44 -5.54 -6.36
N THR A 19 8.57 -5.22 -7.00
CA THR A 19 9.06 -5.98 -8.16
C THR A 19 10.44 -6.62 -7.93
N ILE A 20 11.25 -6.09 -7.02
CA ILE A 20 12.64 -6.52 -6.81
C ILE A 20 12.77 -8.01 -6.47
N GLY A 21 11.81 -8.59 -5.74
CA GLY A 21 11.79 -10.02 -5.40
C GLY A 21 11.61 -10.97 -6.59
N HIS A 22 11.25 -10.44 -7.76
CA HIS A 22 10.97 -11.21 -8.97
C HIS A 22 12.10 -11.14 -10.01
N MET A 23 13.26 -10.55 -9.70
CA MET A 23 14.35 -10.46 -10.66
C MET A 23 15.03 -11.80 -10.93
N GLY A 24 15.47 -12.00 -12.17
CA GLY A 24 16.35 -13.11 -12.53
C GLY A 24 17.71 -13.03 -11.86
N SER A 25 18.40 -14.17 -11.80
CA SER A 25 19.79 -14.23 -11.33
C SER A 25 20.76 -13.61 -12.34
N GLU A 26 22.01 -13.40 -11.91
CA GLU A 26 23.10 -12.87 -12.75
C GLU A 26 23.35 -13.70 -14.02
N TYR A 27 22.95 -14.97 -14.03
CA TYR A 27 23.07 -15.89 -15.17
C TYR A 27 21.99 -15.70 -16.23
N VAL A 28 21.00 -14.84 -15.97
CA VAL A 28 19.94 -14.48 -16.92
C VAL A 28 19.95 -12.97 -17.11
N GLU A 29 21.00 -12.47 -17.75
CA GLU A 29 21.32 -11.05 -17.84
C GLU A 29 20.15 -10.14 -18.27
N PRO A 30 19.31 -10.48 -19.29
CA PRO A 30 18.17 -9.64 -19.67
C PRO A 30 17.13 -9.48 -18.56
N LEU A 31 17.08 -10.42 -17.62
CA LEU A 31 16.14 -10.46 -16.50
C LEU A 31 16.77 -10.05 -15.16
N HIS A 32 18.07 -9.77 -15.14
CA HIS A 32 18.82 -9.41 -13.93
C HIS A 32 18.71 -7.91 -13.62
N GLY A 33 17.48 -7.47 -13.36
CA GLY A 33 17.18 -6.07 -13.09
C GLY A 33 15.69 -5.77 -13.15
N ILE A 34 15.36 -4.49 -12.97
CA ILE A 34 13.99 -3.98 -13.10
C ILE A 34 13.91 -3.17 -14.40
N ARG A 35 12.96 -3.54 -15.27
CA ARG A 35 12.63 -2.76 -16.44
C ARG A 35 11.65 -1.65 -16.07
N LEU A 36 12.06 -0.41 -16.30
CA LEU A 36 11.15 0.72 -16.38
C LEU A 36 10.61 0.81 -17.81
N ASP A 37 9.29 0.87 -17.92
CA ASP A 37 8.57 0.95 -19.18
C ASP A 37 7.52 2.06 -19.06
N VAL A 38 7.48 2.98 -20.00
CA VAL A 38 6.58 4.14 -20.00
C VAL A 38 5.73 4.10 -21.24
N ASP A 39 4.42 4.26 -21.05
CA ASP A 39 3.49 4.55 -22.13
C ASP A 39 2.77 5.90 -21.90
N ALA A 40 1.74 6.17 -22.69
CA ALA A 40 0.98 7.43 -22.61
C ALA A 40 0.19 7.62 -21.30
N ARG A 41 0.14 6.64 -20.40
CA ARG A 41 -0.68 6.70 -19.18
C ARG A 41 0.07 6.31 -17.93
N TYR A 42 1.03 5.39 -18.02
CA TYR A 42 1.65 4.79 -16.86
C TYR A 42 3.16 4.65 -17.02
N LEU A 43 3.87 4.80 -15.89
CA LEU A 43 5.20 4.25 -15.67
C LEU A 43 5.04 2.88 -15.01
N TYR A 44 5.67 1.87 -15.58
CA TYR A 44 5.69 0.50 -15.08
C TYR A 44 7.08 0.15 -14.58
N ALA A 45 7.14 -0.55 -13.44
CA ALA A 45 8.29 -1.35 -13.05
C ALA A 45 7.96 -2.82 -13.30
N VAL A 46 8.86 -3.53 -13.98
CA VAL A 46 8.66 -4.93 -14.36
C VAL A 46 9.90 -5.74 -14.01
N ALA A 47 9.70 -6.87 -13.34
CA ALA A 47 10.74 -7.85 -13.06
C ALA A 47 10.22 -9.26 -13.29
N SER A 48 11.09 -10.17 -13.73
CA SER A 48 10.77 -11.58 -13.91
C SER A 48 12.01 -12.45 -13.75
N ASP A 49 11.84 -13.66 -13.25
CA ASP A 49 12.89 -14.68 -13.09
C ASP A 49 12.57 -15.95 -13.89
N ARG A 50 11.70 -15.83 -14.91
CA ARG A 50 11.08 -16.91 -15.71
C ARG A 50 10.02 -17.73 -14.97
N HIS A 51 10.05 -17.78 -13.65
CA HIS A 51 9.07 -18.52 -12.84
C HIS A 51 7.96 -17.61 -12.33
N THR A 52 8.30 -16.36 -12.07
CA THR A 52 7.39 -15.31 -11.65
C THR A 52 7.60 -14.07 -12.51
N ILE A 53 6.56 -13.26 -12.60
CA ILE A 53 6.62 -11.91 -13.15
C ILE A 53 5.79 -11.00 -12.26
N ALA A 54 6.31 -9.80 -12.01
CA ALA A 54 5.62 -8.76 -11.26
C ALA A 54 5.69 -7.45 -12.05
N VAL A 55 4.55 -6.79 -12.13
CA VAL A 55 4.38 -5.50 -12.77
C VAL A 55 3.68 -4.57 -11.79
N ALA A 56 4.38 -3.52 -11.37
CA ALA A 56 3.78 -2.42 -10.62
C ALA A 56 3.64 -1.21 -11.55
N ARG A 57 2.56 -0.43 -11.42
CA ARG A 57 2.31 0.74 -12.26
C ARG A 57 2.07 2.00 -11.45
N TYR A 58 2.49 3.13 -11.99
CA TYR A 58 2.19 4.46 -11.48
C TYR A 58 1.53 5.27 -12.60
N GLN A 59 0.40 5.92 -12.29
CA GLN A 59 -0.30 6.74 -13.26
C GLN A 59 0.43 8.07 -13.45
N LEU A 60 0.74 8.40 -14.70
CA LEU A 60 1.43 9.65 -15.05
C LEU A 60 0.51 10.86 -14.89
N ASN A 61 1.10 11.98 -14.51
CA ASN A 61 0.45 13.28 -14.50
C ASN A 61 0.03 13.69 -15.92
N HIS A 62 -1.00 14.52 -16.05
CA HIS A 62 -1.54 14.93 -17.36
C HIS A 62 -0.48 15.55 -18.29
N GLY A 63 0.49 16.29 -17.75
CA GLY A 63 1.60 16.86 -18.53
C GLY A 63 2.56 15.81 -19.09
N ASP A 64 2.64 14.64 -18.47
CA ASP A 64 3.56 13.56 -18.85
C ASP A 64 2.91 12.49 -19.75
N GLN A 65 1.59 12.58 -19.98
CA GLN A 65 0.85 11.61 -20.80
C GLN A 65 1.04 11.77 -22.32
N GLN A 66 1.69 12.86 -22.76
CA GLN A 66 1.92 13.14 -24.19
C GLN A 66 3.32 12.75 -24.68
N GLN A 67 4.07 12.00 -23.87
CA GLN A 67 5.45 11.66 -24.17
C GLN A 67 5.56 10.41 -25.06
N GLU A 68 6.64 10.31 -25.82
CA GLU A 68 6.90 9.09 -26.58
C GLU A 68 7.20 7.92 -25.62
N PRO A 69 6.63 6.73 -25.86
CA PRO A 69 6.91 5.54 -25.06
C PRO A 69 8.39 5.19 -25.07
N TRP A 70 8.92 4.78 -23.93
CA TRP A 70 10.29 4.33 -23.80
C TRP A 70 10.38 3.20 -22.78
N ALA A 71 11.45 2.42 -22.87
CA ALA A 71 11.73 1.41 -21.86
C ALA A 71 13.24 1.19 -21.70
N ARG A 72 13.67 1.02 -20.46
CA ARG A 72 15.07 0.82 -20.06
C ARG A 72 15.15 -0.11 -18.85
N THR A 73 16.13 -1.00 -18.83
CA THR A 73 16.36 -1.93 -17.72
C THR A 73 17.45 -1.40 -16.81
N ILE A 74 17.12 -1.22 -15.54
CA ILE A 74 18.05 -0.88 -14.48
C ILE A 74 18.73 -2.17 -14.01
N PRO A 75 20.07 -2.29 -14.13
CA PRO A 75 20.78 -3.48 -13.67
C PRO A 75 20.61 -3.69 -12.16
N ALA A 76 20.46 -4.96 -11.73
CA ALA A 76 20.22 -5.27 -10.32
C ALA A 76 21.27 -4.67 -9.36
N GLY A 77 22.55 -4.65 -9.77
CA GLY A 77 23.64 -4.06 -8.99
C GLY A 77 23.53 -2.55 -8.73
N ARG A 78 22.59 -1.85 -9.38
CA ARG A 78 22.34 -0.41 -9.20
C ARG A 78 21.08 -0.12 -8.39
N LEU A 79 20.20 -1.12 -8.18
CA LEU A 79 18.92 -0.93 -7.50
C LEU A 79 19.08 -0.56 -6.04
N ARG A 80 20.07 -1.12 -5.33
CA ARG A 80 20.34 -0.74 -3.93
C ARG A 80 20.70 0.74 -3.81
N SER A 81 21.62 1.23 -4.64
CA SER A 81 22.01 2.64 -4.64
C SER A 81 20.85 3.56 -5.04
N LEU A 82 20.03 3.14 -6.01
CA LEU A 82 18.81 3.87 -6.36
C LEU A 82 17.83 3.91 -5.19
N ARG A 83 17.63 2.81 -4.48
CA ARG A 83 16.74 2.73 -3.32
C ARG A 83 17.21 3.64 -2.19
N GLU A 84 18.49 3.56 -1.83
CA GLU A 84 19.12 4.41 -0.81
C GLU A 84 19.04 5.90 -1.19
N TRP A 85 19.23 6.24 -2.46
CA TRP A 85 19.06 7.61 -2.95
C TRP A 85 17.61 8.09 -2.86
N ILE A 86 16.64 7.25 -3.25
CA ILE A 86 15.21 7.54 -3.10
C ILE A 86 14.84 7.78 -1.63
N ASP A 87 15.31 6.93 -0.72
CA ASP A 87 15.04 7.05 0.72
C ASP A 87 15.62 8.32 1.35
N SER A 88 16.65 8.91 0.74
CA SER A 88 17.20 10.19 1.19
C SER A 88 16.29 11.38 0.89
N ILE A 89 15.33 11.23 -0.03
CA ILE A 89 14.41 12.29 -0.44
C ILE A 89 13.23 12.32 0.53
N LYS A 90 13.16 13.37 1.35
CA LYS A 90 12.10 13.54 2.36
C LYS A 90 10.79 14.08 1.77
N GLY A 91 9.66 13.63 2.30
CA GLY A 91 8.33 14.17 2.00
C GLY A 91 7.85 13.88 0.58
N ALA A 92 7.06 14.80 0.01
CA ALA A 92 6.46 14.65 -1.31
C ALA A 92 7.42 14.97 -2.48
N GLY A 93 8.73 14.71 -2.31
CA GLY A 93 9.75 15.03 -3.31
C GLY A 93 9.45 14.35 -4.65
N LEU A 94 9.52 15.14 -5.73
CA LEU A 94 9.36 14.66 -7.09
C LEU A 94 10.72 14.30 -7.68
N ILE A 95 10.73 13.24 -8.48
CA ILE A 95 11.86 12.77 -9.27
C ILE A 95 11.48 12.88 -10.74
N THR A 96 12.31 13.56 -11.52
CA THR A 96 12.19 13.54 -12.98
C THR A 96 13.14 12.47 -13.52
N ILE A 97 12.59 11.49 -14.22
CA ILE A 97 13.34 10.39 -14.83
C ILE A 97 13.53 10.72 -16.30
N SER A 98 14.74 11.07 -16.70
CA SER A 98 15.10 11.39 -18.07
C SER A 98 15.90 10.26 -18.74
N VAL A 99 15.62 10.01 -20.01
CA VAL A 99 16.24 8.94 -20.81
C VAL A 99 17.27 9.53 -21.76
N ALA A 100 18.46 8.94 -21.74
CA ALA A 100 19.49 9.11 -22.77
C ALA A 100 19.89 7.75 -23.37
N ASP A 101 20.79 7.77 -24.35
CA ASP A 101 21.14 6.57 -25.14
C ASP A 101 21.70 5.42 -24.30
N ASP A 102 22.49 5.71 -23.27
CA ASP A 102 23.19 4.71 -22.44
C ASP A 102 22.85 4.81 -20.94
N ARG A 103 21.93 5.68 -20.55
CA ARG A 103 21.65 5.97 -19.14
C ARG A 103 20.21 6.42 -18.87
N LEU A 104 19.78 6.18 -17.65
CA LEU A 104 18.67 6.86 -17.00
C LEU A 104 19.22 7.88 -16.00
N THR A 105 18.71 9.10 -16.03
CA THR A 105 19.02 10.11 -15.02
C THR A 105 17.78 10.36 -14.19
N PHE A 106 17.95 10.30 -12.87
CA PHE A 106 16.94 10.57 -11.87
C PHE A 106 17.28 11.92 -11.24
N GLU A 107 16.58 12.96 -11.63
CA GLU A 107 16.77 14.32 -11.14
C GLU A 107 15.91 14.50 -9.90
N GLY A 108 16.55 14.79 -8.77
CA GLY A 108 15.88 14.99 -7.48
C GLY A 108 15.99 16.43 -7.00
N PRO A 109 15.36 16.79 -5.86
CA PRO A 109 15.36 18.17 -5.37
C PRO A 109 16.75 18.70 -4.97
N LEU A 110 17.66 17.82 -4.57
CA LEU A 110 18.97 18.19 -4.01
C LEU A 110 20.17 17.63 -4.80
N THR A 111 20.00 16.47 -5.41
CA THR A 111 21.05 15.75 -6.14
C THR A 111 20.42 14.96 -7.27
N ASP A 112 21.23 14.64 -8.27
CA ASP A 112 20.83 13.79 -9.39
C ASP A 112 21.57 12.45 -9.31
N LEU A 113 20.91 11.38 -9.72
CA LEU A 113 21.51 10.06 -9.84
C LEU A 113 21.45 9.59 -11.29
N SER A 114 22.60 9.36 -11.92
CA SER A 114 22.67 8.77 -13.25
C SER A 114 23.07 7.29 -13.18
N ILE A 115 22.26 6.45 -13.81
CA ILE A 115 22.46 5.00 -13.86
C ILE A 115 22.67 4.57 -15.32
N ALA A 116 23.82 3.94 -15.58
CA ALA A 116 24.07 3.29 -16.87
C ALA A 116 23.11 2.11 -17.09
N VAL A 117 22.51 2.03 -18.27
CA VAL A 117 21.55 0.99 -18.65
C VAL A 117 22.07 0.22 -19.86
N ASN A 118 21.75 -1.07 -19.95
CA ASN A 118 22.09 -1.88 -21.11
C ASN A 118 20.99 -1.75 -22.17
N THR A 119 21.35 -1.25 -23.35
CA THR A 119 20.42 -1.05 -24.48
C THR A 119 20.45 -2.15 -25.53
N GLY A 120 21.41 -3.07 -25.46
CA GLY A 120 21.57 -4.15 -26.42
C GLY A 120 20.78 -5.42 -26.10
N MET A 121 20.10 -5.47 -24.96
CA MET A 121 19.39 -6.67 -24.49
C MET A 121 17.88 -6.53 -24.65
N GLU A 122 17.28 -7.50 -25.32
CA GLU A 122 15.83 -7.59 -25.45
C GLU A 122 15.22 -8.16 -24.16
N PHE A 123 14.34 -7.39 -23.54
CA PHE A 123 13.54 -7.85 -22.41
C PHE A 123 12.30 -8.59 -22.93
N LEU A 124 11.75 -9.50 -22.12
CA LEU A 124 10.56 -10.27 -22.51
C LEU A 124 9.36 -9.36 -22.83
N ASP A 125 8.52 -9.74 -23.81
CA ASP A 125 7.24 -9.07 -24.07
C ASP A 125 6.22 -9.39 -22.95
N TRP A 126 6.36 -8.65 -21.85
CA TRP A 126 5.55 -8.86 -20.66
C TRP A 126 4.07 -8.55 -20.89
N ARG A 127 3.75 -7.58 -21.76
CA ARG A 127 2.37 -7.21 -22.09
C ARG A 127 1.71 -8.33 -22.87
N GLY A 128 2.37 -8.86 -23.90
CA GLY A 128 1.87 -10.00 -24.67
C GLY A 128 1.72 -11.25 -23.81
N LEU A 129 2.72 -11.55 -22.97
CA LEU A 129 2.70 -12.69 -22.07
C LEU A 129 1.54 -12.64 -21.07
N LEU A 130 1.41 -11.52 -20.33
CA LEU A 130 0.36 -11.40 -19.33
C LEU A 130 -1.02 -11.33 -19.97
N ARG A 131 -1.19 -10.62 -21.08
CA ARG A 131 -2.45 -10.57 -21.83
C ARG A 131 -2.92 -11.97 -22.22
N LYS A 132 -2.02 -12.78 -22.79
CA LYS A 132 -2.32 -14.16 -23.16
C LYS A 132 -2.85 -14.97 -21.98
N HIS A 133 -2.31 -14.77 -20.77
CA HIS A 133 -2.76 -15.50 -19.59
C HIS A 133 -4.06 -14.93 -18.99
N VAL A 134 -4.26 -13.61 -19.03
CA VAL A 134 -5.50 -12.98 -18.58
C VAL A 134 -6.69 -13.39 -19.45
N GLU A 135 -6.49 -13.52 -20.75
CA GLU A 135 -7.52 -13.89 -21.73
C GLU A 135 -7.83 -15.40 -21.76
N GLN A 136 -7.03 -16.24 -21.08
CA GLN A 136 -7.29 -17.67 -21.01
C GLN A 136 -8.58 -17.98 -20.25
N ALA A 137 -9.40 -18.87 -20.82
CA ALA A 137 -10.52 -19.45 -20.11
C ALA A 137 -10.01 -20.35 -18.96
N ALA A 138 -10.77 -20.36 -17.86
CA ALA A 138 -10.51 -21.25 -16.74
C ALA A 138 -10.95 -22.67 -17.10
N ASP A 139 -10.09 -23.65 -16.83
CA ASP A 139 -10.42 -25.06 -16.98
C ASP A 139 -11.08 -25.56 -15.70
N GLY A 140 -12.35 -25.98 -15.75
CA GLY A 140 -13.04 -26.74 -14.69
C GLY A 140 -12.66 -26.42 -13.24
N THR A 141 -12.46 -27.47 -12.43
CA THR A 141 -11.99 -27.35 -11.05
C THR A 141 -10.46 -27.45 -11.05
N THR A 142 -9.77 -26.34 -10.80
CA THR A 142 -8.29 -26.27 -10.83
C THR A 142 -7.68 -26.55 -9.46
N PHE A 143 -6.60 -27.33 -9.42
CA PHE A 143 -5.80 -27.63 -8.23
C PHE A 143 -4.29 -27.60 -8.55
N PRO A 144 -3.73 -26.41 -8.92
CA PRO A 144 -2.34 -26.30 -9.30
C PRO A 144 -1.39 -26.48 -8.11
N ALA A 145 -0.25 -27.12 -8.35
CA ALA A 145 0.87 -27.10 -7.43
C ALA A 145 1.65 -25.79 -7.57
N LEU A 146 1.94 -25.13 -6.45
CA LEU A 146 2.63 -23.84 -6.40
C LEU A 146 3.80 -23.92 -5.43
N ASP A 147 4.93 -23.33 -5.82
CA ASP A 147 6.07 -23.12 -4.94
C ASP A 147 5.73 -22.03 -3.91
N SER A 148 5.83 -22.36 -2.62
CA SER A 148 5.51 -21.45 -1.52
C SER A 148 6.51 -20.31 -1.36
N GLY A 149 7.78 -20.52 -1.74
CA GLY A 149 8.80 -19.50 -1.77
C GLY A 149 8.54 -18.44 -2.84
N PHE A 150 7.98 -18.85 -4.00
CA PHE A 150 7.51 -17.91 -5.01
C PHE A 150 6.22 -17.20 -4.59
N LEU A 151 5.29 -17.90 -3.91
CA LEU A 151 4.07 -17.27 -3.40
C LEU A 151 4.36 -16.14 -2.41
N ALA A 152 5.33 -16.34 -1.51
CA ALA A 152 5.71 -15.35 -0.51
C ALA A 152 6.20 -14.01 -1.13
N ARG A 153 6.70 -14.02 -2.37
CA ARG A 153 7.19 -12.82 -3.07
C ARG A 153 6.08 -11.86 -3.46
N PHE A 154 4.85 -12.34 -3.59
CA PHE A 154 3.69 -11.50 -3.88
C PHE A 154 3.18 -10.74 -2.65
N ASN A 155 3.85 -10.85 -1.49
CA ASN A 155 3.58 -9.98 -0.34
C ASN A 155 4.00 -8.53 -0.66
N THR A 156 3.06 -7.79 -1.22
CA THR A 156 3.22 -6.40 -1.68
C THR A 156 2.60 -5.38 -0.71
N GLY A 157 2.01 -5.86 0.39
CA GLY A 157 1.20 -5.05 1.32
C GLY A 157 -0.20 -4.70 0.80
N ASP A 158 -0.57 -5.18 -0.39
CA ASP A 158 -1.89 -4.94 -0.98
C ASP A 158 -2.86 -6.11 -0.72
N VAL A 159 -4.17 -5.83 -0.80
CA VAL A 159 -5.18 -6.89 -0.93
C VAL A 159 -5.15 -7.46 -2.34
N LEU A 160 -4.89 -8.76 -2.44
CA LEU A 160 -4.66 -9.43 -3.72
C LEU A 160 -5.88 -10.24 -4.16
N ARG A 161 -6.26 -10.09 -5.43
CA ARG A 161 -7.22 -10.97 -6.10
C ARG A 161 -6.45 -12.03 -6.87
N VAL A 162 -6.74 -13.29 -6.60
CA VAL A 162 -6.05 -14.43 -7.22
C VAL A 162 -6.97 -15.10 -8.23
N ARG A 163 -6.44 -15.41 -9.42
CA ARG A 163 -7.14 -16.17 -10.46
C ARG A 163 -6.31 -17.38 -10.88
N LEU A 164 -6.95 -18.54 -10.85
CA LEU A 164 -6.43 -19.81 -11.36
C LEU A 164 -7.14 -20.14 -12.69
N THR A 165 -6.38 -20.58 -13.69
CA THR A 165 -6.93 -20.86 -15.04
C THR A 165 -6.74 -22.30 -15.51
N GLY A 166 -5.93 -23.09 -14.81
CA GLY A 166 -5.64 -24.50 -15.10
C GLY A 166 -4.43 -24.96 -14.29
N ASP A 167 -4.27 -26.27 -14.12
CA ASP A 167 -3.20 -26.84 -13.26
C ASP A 167 -1.79 -26.58 -13.82
N GLU A 168 -1.66 -26.55 -15.14
CA GLU A 168 -0.40 -26.26 -15.84
C GLU A 168 -0.30 -24.82 -16.36
N LYS A 169 -1.26 -23.97 -15.98
CA LYS A 169 -1.30 -22.55 -16.37
C LYS A 169 -0.84 -21.68 -15.19
N PRO A 170 -0.31 -20.48 -15.46
CA PRO A 170 0.10 -19.57 -14.39
C PRO A 170 -1.06 -19.18 -13.47
N LEU A 171 -0.77 -19.11 -12.18
CA LEU A 171 -1.57 -18.36 -11.23
C LEU A 171 -1.41 -16.86 -11.54
N LEU A 172 -2.51 -16.12 -11.56
CA LEU A 172 -2.51 -14.67 -11.76
C LEU A 172 -2.89 -13.96 -10.47
N VAL A 173 -2.21 -12.85 -10.19
CA VAL A 173 -2.42 -11.99 -9.03
C VAL A 173 -2.73 -10.58 -9.50
N PHE A 174 -3.78 -9.96 -8.97
CA PHE A 174 -4.19 -8.60 -9.29
C PHE A 174 -4.35 -7.75 -8.03
N ALA A 175 -3.86 -6.52 -8.08
CA ALA A 175 -4.24 -5.43 -7.19
C ALA A 175 -4.59 -4.19 -8.03
N GLU A 176 -4.84 -3.05 -7.38
CA GLU A 176 -5.18 -1.79 -8.05
C GLU A 176 -4.08 -1.32 -9.03
N ASP A 177 -2.82 -1.40 -8.59
CA ASP A 177 -1.62 -0.94 -9.30
C ASP A 177 -0.59 -2.07 -9.52
N PHE A 178 -1.01 -3.32 -9.33
CA PHE A 178 -0.13 -4.48 -9.41
C PHE A 178 -0.74 -5.60 -10.23
N LEU A 179 0.09 -6.24 -11.06
CA LEU A 179 -0.23 -7.46 -11.79
C LEU A 179 0.95 -8.42 -11.69
N GLY A 180 0.67 -9.63 -11.23
CA GLY A 180 1.65 -10.68 -11.08
C GLY A 180 1.22 -11.99 -11.74
N ALA A 181 2.19 -12.82 -12.08
CA ALA A 181 1.93 -14.21 -12.44
C ALA A 181 3.01 -15.14 -11.88
N GLN A 182 2.61 -16.35 -11.48
CA GLN A 182 3.48 -17.43 -11.04
C GLN A 182 3.23 -18.68 -11.87
N MET A 183 4.29 -19.24 -12.43
CA MET A 183 4.27 -20.54 -13.09
C MET A 183 3.98 -21.64 -12.05
N PRO A 184 3.13 -22.63 -12.37
CA PRO A 184 2.92 -23.77 -11.49
C PRO A 184 4.19 -24.61 -11.41
N ALA A 185 4.38 -25.26 -10.26
CA ALA A 185 5.44 -26.22 -10.07
C ALA A 185 5.15 -27.47 -10.92
N ARG A 186 6.01 -27.75 -11.90
CA ARG A 186 5.95 -28.98 -12.69
C ARG A 186 6.82 -30.02 -12.01
N TYR A 187 6.22 -30.87 -11.17
CA TYR A 187 6.94 -31.98 -10.56
C TYR A 187 7.37 -32.99 -11.65
N ALA A 188 8.67 -33.12 -11.87
CA ALA A 188 9.26 -34.05 -12.84
C ALA A 188 10.07 -35.19 -12.17
N GLY A 189 9.78 -35.54 -10.90
CA GLY A 189 10.42 -36.68 -10.23
C GLY A 189 10.24 -36.75 -8.71
N VAL A 190 10.48 -37.96 -8.16
CA VAL A 190 10.50 -38.44 -6.75
C VAL A 190 9.43 -37.86 -5.80
N TYR A 191 8.19 -37.83 -6.27
CA TYR A 191 6.93 -37.44 -5.59
C TYR A 191 6.62 -35.93 -5.49
N PRO A 192 5.32 -35.55 -5.54
CA PRO A 192 4.13 -36.43 -5.61
C PRO A 192 3.75 -36.86 -7.02
N ALA A 193 3.17 -38.06 -7.09
CA ALA A 193 2.83 -38.77 -8.31
C ALA A 193 1.56 -38.24 -8.99
N LYS A 194 1.25 -38.80 -10.16
CA LYS A 194 0.05 -38.65 -11.02
C LYS A 194 -1.34 -38.68 -10.32
N GLU A 195 -1.38 -38.80 -8.99
CA GLU A 195 -2.56 -39.02 -8.14
C GLU A 195 -2.97 -37.79 -7.32
N GLU A 196 -2.22 -36.66 -7.37
CA GLU A 196 -2.59 -35.40 -6.70
C GLU A 196 -3.72 -34.65 -7.42
N SER A 197 -4.88 -35.31 -7.48
CA SER A 197 -6.15 -34.62 -7.61
C SER A 197 -6.56 -34.03 -6.27
N PHE A 198 -7.42 -33.03 -6.29
CA PHE A 198 -8.10 -32.55 -5.09
C PHE A 198 -8.76 -33.71 -4.31
N GLU A 199 -9.34 -34.69 -5.00
CA GLU A 199 -9.96 -35.87 -4.37
C GLU A 199 -8.94 -36.73 -3.61
N GLY A 200 -7.75 -36.95 -4.20
CA GLY A 200 -6.66 -37.67 -3.54
C GLY A 200 -6.16 -36.96 -2.28
N ALA A 201 -5.95 -35.65 -2.37
CA ALA A 201 -5.55 -34.81 -1.23
C ALA A 201 -6.65 -34.77 -0.15
N HIS A 202 -7.92 -34.59 -0.53
CA HIS A 202 -9.03 -34.61 0.40
C HIS A 202 -9.15 -35.96 1.13
N LYS A 203 -8.99 -37.08 0.41
CA LYS A 203 -9.03 -38.42 0.99
C LYS A 203 -7.87 -38.67 1.98
N SER A 204 -6.68 -38.16 1.71
CA SER A 204 -5.53 -38.34 2.63
C SER A 204 -5.72 -37.54 3.93
N TRP A 205 -6.36 -36.38 3.85
CA TRP A 205 -6.67 -35.53 5.00
C TRP A 205 -8.02 -35.85 5.66
N LEU A 206 -8.83 -36.75 5.09
CA LEU A 206 -10.21 -36.99 5.50
C LEU A 206 -10.36 -37.25 7.00
N TRP A 207 -9.56 -38.17 7.57
CA TRP A 207 -9.65 -38.51 8.99
C TRP A 207 -9.20 -37.37 9.90
N THR A 208 -8.25 -36.56 9.46
CA THR A 208 -7.78 -35.38 10.19
C THR A 208 -8.85 -34.29 10.20
N LEU A 209 -9.45 -34.00 9.04
CA LEU A 209 -10.49 -32.97 8.90
C LEU A 209 -11.81 -33.41 9.57
N ALA A 210 -12.15 -34.70 9.50
CA ALA A 210 -13.36 -35.27 10.13
C ALA A 210 -13.33 -35.24 11.68
N ALA A 211 -12.18 -35.00 12.30
CA ALA A 211 -12.09 -34.78 13.74
C ALA A 211 -12.59 -33.38 14.17
N GLY A 212 -12.73 -32.44 13.23
CA GLY A 212 -13.30 -31.12 13.48
C GLY A 212 -14.83 -31.12 13.46
N SER A 213 -15.46 -30.13 14.11
CA SER A 213 -16.90 -29.91 13.99
C SER A 213 -17.27 -29.51 12.56
N PRO A 214 -18.34 -30.05 11.95
CA PRO A 214 -18.83 -29.59 10.64
C PRO A 214 -19.28 -28.12 10.66
N ASP A 215 -19.62 -27.60 11.84
CA ASP A 215 -20.02 -26.22 12.08
C ASP A 215 -18.88 -25.38 12.71
N ALA A 216 -17.62 -25.85 12.63
CA ALA A 216 -16.49 -25.09 13.13
C ALA A 216 -16.34 -23.77 12.35
N THR A 217 -16.54 -22.65 13.03
CA THR A 217 -16.29 -21.31 12.49
C THR A 217 -15.12 -20.66 13.21
N LEU A 218 -14.51 -19.65 12.58
CA LEU A 218 -13.48 -18.83 13.20
C LEU A 218 -14.07 -17.78 14.17
N ASP A 219 -15.39 -17.70 14.30
CA ASP A 219 -16.11 -16.66 15.06
C ASP A 219 -15.88 -16.74 16.59
N GLY A 220 -15.21 -17.80 17.07
CA GLY A 220 -14.82 -17.99 18.46
C GLY A 220 -13.32 -18.23 18.68
N ALA A 221 -12.48 -18.10 17.64
CA ALA A 221 -11.05 -17.94 17.85
C ALA A 221 -10.87 -16.61 18.61
N ALA A 222 -10.06 -16.58 19.67
CA ALA A 222 -9.88 -15.39 20.50
C ALA A 222 -9.43 -14.21 19.63
N PHE A 223 -10.39 -13.41 19.16
CA PHE A 223 -10.17 -12.01 18.89
C PHE A 223 -9.76 -11.43 20.24
N GLU A 224 -8.67 -10.68 20.28
CA GLU A 224 -8.25 -9.95 21.49
C GLU A 224 -9.48 -9.31 22.13
N GLU A 225 -9.73 -9.61 23.41
CA GLU A 225 -10.88 -9.12 24.17
C GLU A 225 -11.09 -7.62 23.91
N ASP A 226 -12.32 -7.28 23.50
CA ASP A 226 -12.83 -5.91 23.38
C ASP A 226 -12.64 -5.18 24.72
N ARG A 227 -11.48 -4.54 24.86
CA ARG A 227 -11.42 -3.26 25.58
C ARG A 227 -12.40 -2.31 24.89
N PRO A 228 -12.99 -1.31 25.57
CA PRO A 228 -13.71 -0.26 24.89
C PRO A 228 -12.75 0.46 23.93
N ARG A 229 -12.65 -0.07 22.72
CA ARG A 229 -11.98 0.51 21.57
C ARG A 229 -12.88 1.68 21.18
N PHE A 230 -12.31 2.85 21.01
CA PHE A 230 -12.99 3.85 20.20
C PHE A 230 -13.05 3.19 18.82
N GLU A 231 -14.20 2.68 18.39
CA GLU A 231 -14.32 1.94 17.11
C GLU A 231 -13.97 2.88 15.95
N VAL A 232 -12.68 3.04 15.65
CA VAL A 232 -12.18 3.94 14.61
C VAL A 232 -11.80 3.08 13.42
N THR A 233 -12.52 3.28 12.33
CA THR A 233 -12.21 2.62 11.06
C THR A 233 -10.84 3.04 10.53
N ALA A 234 -10.06 2.09 10.04
CA ALA A 234 -8.84 2.32 9.29
C ALA A 234 -9.11 2.60 7.79
N ASP A 235 -10.37 2.53 7.34
CA ASP A 235 -10.75 2.84 5.96
C ASP A 235 -10.94 4.34 5.76
N ILE A 236 -10.17 4.91 4.84
CA ILE A 236 -10.18 6.35 4.54
C ILE A 236 -11.54 6.89 4.08
N ARG A 237 -12.34 6.10 3.37
CA ARG A 237 -13.65 6.54 2.88
C ARG A 237 -14.66 6.54 4.02
N GLU A 238 -14.61 5.52 4.87
CA GLU A 238 -15.44 5.46 6.07
C GLU A 238 -15.06 6.56 7.07
N THR A 239 -13.77 6.84 7.27
CA THR A 239 -13.31 7.97 8.09
C THR A 239 -13.80 9.31 7.51
N GLY A 240 -13.67 9.50 6.20
CA GLY A 240 -14.15 10.71 5.52
C GLY A 240 -15.67 10.90 5.64
N GLU A 241 -16.44 9.83 5.49
CA GLU A 241 -17.89 9.83 5.70
C GLU A 241 -18.26 10.12 7.16
N GLY A 242 -17.59 9.48 8.12
CA GLY A 242 -17.80 9.69 9.54
C GLY A 242 -17.56 11.13 9.97
N LEU A 243 -16.45 11.74 9.52
CA LEU A 243 -16.14 13.15 9.77
C LEU A 243 -17.25 14.07 9.25
N LEU A 244 -17.76 13.83 8.03
CA LEU A 244 -18.85 14.62 7.46
C LEU A 244 -20.17 14.44 8.22
N ARG A 245 -20.52 13.20 8.59
CA ARG A 245 -21.72 12.92 9.40
C ARG A 245 -21.64 13.66 10.73
N GLU A 246 -20.51 13.60 11.41
CA GLU A 246 -20.33 14.28 12.70
C GLU A 246 -20.32 15.80 12.60
N VAL A 247 -19.84 16.37 11.48
CA VAL A 247 -20.03 17.82 11.22
C VAL A 247 -21.52 18.15 11.13
N LEU A 248 -22.30 17.37 10.39
CA LEU A 248 -23.74 17.60 10.24
C LEU A 248 -24.50 17.41 11.56
N HIS A 249 -24.17 16.38 12.33
CA HIS A 249 -24.72 16.16 13.67
C HIS A 249 -24.34 17.32 14.60
N SER A 250 -23.06 17.68 14.69
CA SER A 250 -22.58 18.76 15.54
C SER A 250 -23.21 20.12 15.22
N VAL A 251 -23.42 20.43 13.93
CA VAL A 251 -24.13 21.66 13.54
C VAL A 251 -25.59 21.58 13.95
N THR A 252 -26.26 20.45 13.73
CA THR A 252 -27.67 20.26 14.07
C THR A 252 -27.90 20.33 15.58
N ASP A 253 -27.14 19.55 16.34
CA ASP A 253 -27.24 19.47 17.79
C ASP A 253 -26.78 20.77 18.46
N GLY A 254 -25.78 21.45 17.89
CA GLY A 254 -25.40 22.81 18.31
C GLY A 254 -26.50 23.85 18.08
N HIS A 255 -27.36 23.69 17.06
CA HIS A 255 -28.52 24.56 16.87
C HIS A 255 -29.68 24.19 17.80
N LEU A 256 -29.79 22.93 18.20
CA LEU A 256 -30.83 22.44 19.10
C LEU A 256 -30.48 22.67 20.59
N ALA A 257 -29.19 22.76 20.92
CA ALA A 257 -28.71 23.07 22.25
C ALA A 257 -28.98 24.53 22.60
N ASP A 258 -29.67 24.75 23.72
CA ASP A 258 -29.87 26.10 24.27
C ASP A 258 -28.55 26.64 24.83
N TYR A 259 -28.02 27.70 24.23
CA TYR A 259 -26.76 28.30 24.64
C TYR A 259 -26.76 28.74 26.11
N ASP A 260 -27.88 29.26 26.60
CA ASP A 260 -27.93 29.87 27.93
C ASP A 260 -27.99 28.83 29.05
N THR A 261 -28.62 27.68 28.79
CA THR A 261 -28.78 26.61 29.79
C THR A 261 -27.86 25.41 29.56
N GLN A 262 -27.37 25.20 28.34
CA GLN A 262 -26.54 24.06 27.92
C GLN A 262 -25.24 24.50 27.26
N ARG A 263 -24.67 25.63 27.71
CA ARG A 263 -23.47 26.25 27.15
C ARG A 263 -22.29 25.30 26.92
N ALA A 264 -22.04 24.37 27.86
CA ALA A 264 -20.93 23.42 27.75
C ALA A 264 -21.16 22.42 26.61
N LEU A 265 -22.38 21.91 26.47
CA LEU A 265 -22.79 21.01 25.39
C LEU A 265 -22.73 21.73 24.04
N TRP A 266 -23.26 22.96 23.98
CA TRP A 266 -23.18 23.80 22.79
C TRP A 266 -21.73 24.02 22.33
N MET A 267 -20.83 24.38 23.25
CA MET A 267 -19.41 24.58 22.95
C MET A 267 -18.72 23.28 22.51
N ALA A 268 -19.09 22.13 23.08
CA ALA A 268 -18.56 20.84 22.68
C ALA A 268 -18.92 20.52 21.22
N HIS A 269 -20.19 20.66 20.84
CA HIS A 269 -20.63 20.44 19.46
C HIS A 269 -19.95 21.39 18.48
N ILE A 270 -19.82 22.68 18.80
CA ILE A 270 -19.11 23.62 17.92
C ILE A 270 -17.64 23.22 17.75
N ARG A 271 -16.94 22.84 18.82
CA ARG A 271 -15.53 22.43 18.74
C ARG A 271 -15.36 21.15 17.92
N ILE A 272 -16.19 20.14 18.17
CA ILE A 272 -16.16 18.87 17.42
C ILE A 272 -16.46 19.11 15.95
N GLY A 273 -17.51 19.88 15.62
CA GLY A 273 -17.87 20.21 14.25
C GLY A 273 -16.76 20.95 13.50
N VAL A 274 -16.10 21.92 14.13
CA VAL A 274 -14.98 22.64 13.51
C VAL A 274 -13.77 21.72 13.31
N ALA A 275 -13.41 20.92 14.33
CA ALA A 275 -12.29 19.98 14.24
C ALA A 275 -12.51 18.94 13.15
N ASN A 276 -13.69 18.33 13.08
CA ASN A 276 -14.04 17.32 12.08
C ASN A 276 -14.08 17.91 10.66
N TRP A 277 -14.54 19.15 10.51
CA TRP A 277 -14.49 19.83 9.22
C TRP A 277 -13.05 20.08 8.75
N MET A 278 -12.18 20.57 9.62
CA MET A 278 -10.76 20.76 9.30
C MET A 278 -10.09 19.43 8.95
N ALA A 279 -10.29 18.40 9.77
CA ALA A 279 -9.76 17.06 9.54
C ALA A 279 -10.21 16.51 8.19
N PHE A 280 -11.49 16.64 7.84
CA PHE A 280 -12.01 16.22 6.54
C PHE A 280 -11.33 16.97 5.38
N ARG A 281 -11.13 18.29 5.51
CA ARG A 281 -10.46 19.11 4.48
C ARG A 281 -8.99 18.74 4.31
N TYR A 282 -8.28 18.47 5.40
CA TYR A 282 -6.89 18.02 5.37
C TYR A 282 -6.77 16.61 4.81
N LEU A 283 -7.64 15.68 5.23
CA LEU A 283 -7.68 14.31 4.71
C LEU A 283 -7.98 14.31 3.21
N THR A 284 -8.93 15.12 2.75
CA THR A 284 -9.24 15.27 1.32
C THR A 284 -8.05 15.82 0.55
N ALA A 285 -7.38 16.85 1.09
CA ALA A 285 -6.19 17.42 0.45
C ALA A 285 -5.06 16.39 0.37
N LEU A 286 -4.82 15.65 1.46
CA LEU A 286 -3.82 14.59 1.52
C LEU A 286 -4.16 13.44 0.56
N HIS A 287 -5.43 13.00 0.51
CA HIS A 287 -5.88 11.96 -0.39
C HIS A 287 -5.73 12.35 -1.86
N ASN A 288 -5.98 13.61 -2.21
CA ASN A 288 -5.80 14.11 -3.56
C ASN A 288 -4.32 14.19 -3.98
N VAL A 289 -3.41 14.37 -3.00
CA VAL A 289 -1.95 14.44 -3.24
C VAL A 289 -1.33 13.05 -3.25
N ASP A 290 -1.64 12.22 -2.26
CA ASP A 290 -1.25 10.82 -2.15
C ASP A 290 -2.34 10.02 -1.41
N PRO A 291 -3.17 9.25 -2.15
CA PRO A 291 -4.23 8.43 -1.58
C PRO A 291 -3.76 7.42 -0.53
N ARG A 292 -2.50 6.97 -0.63
CA ARG A 292 -1.94 5.93 0.24
C ARG A 292 -1.26 6.50 1.46
N ALA A 293 -0.65 7.69 1.36
CA ALA A 293 -0.23 8.44 2.54
C ALA A 293 -1.44 8.81 3.38
N ALA A 294 -2.55 9.20 2.74
CA ALA A 294 -3.81 9.45 3.44
C ALA A 294 -4.34 8.19 4.13
N ALA A 295 -4.32 7.03 3.46
CA ALA A 295 -4.72 5.76 4.08
C ALA A 295 -3.78 5.32 5.21
N ALA A 296 -2.48 5.55 5.09
CA ALA A 296 -1.50 5.24 6.13
C ALA A 296 -1.71 6.12 7.36
N VAL A 297 -1.91 7.42 7.19
CA VAL A 297 -2.23 8.34 8.29
C VAL A 297 -3.54 7.95 8.97
N VAL A 298 -4.57 7.58 8.20
CA VAL A 298 -5.84 7.09 8.77
C VAL A 298 -5.61 5.81 9.58
N ALA A 299 -4.85 4.85 9.06
CA ALA A 299 -4.56 3.60 9.75
C ALA A 299 -3.68 3.79 11.00
N GLU A 300 -2.70 4.70 10.94
CA GLU A 300 -1.82 5.08 12.06
C GLU A 300 -2.64 5.74 13.17
N VAL A 301 -3.41 6.77 12.83
CA VAL A 301 -4.29 7.47 13.78
C VAL A 301 -5.35 6.52 14.34
N ALA A 302 -5.91 5.62 13.53
CA ALA A 302 -6.81 4.58 14.04
C ALA A 302 -6.11 3.68 15.07
N GLY A 303 -4.87 3.27 14.81
CA GLY A 303 -4.05 2.50 15.77
C GLY A 303 -3.72 3.26 17.05
N GLU A 304 -3.39 4.56 16.96
CA GLU A 304 -3.17 5.43 18.11
C GLU A 304 -4.44 5.59 18.94
N LEU A 305 -5.60 5.78 18.31
CA LEU A 305 -6.88 5.91 18.99
C LEU A 305 -7.32 4.57 19.62
N ASP A 306 -7.10 3.46 18.92
CA ASP A 306 -7.40 2.11 19.41
C ASP A 306 -6.56 1.71 20.63
N SER A 307 -5.35 2.28 20.78
CA SER A 307 -4.49 2.03 21.94
C SER A 307 -5.07 2.59 23.25
N GLY A 308 -5.92 3.63 23.16
CA GLY A 308 -6.41 4.39 24.32
C GLY A 308 -5.38 5.35 24.95
N GLU A 309 -4.16 5.43 24.41
CA GLU A 309 -3.04 6.22 24.94
C GLU A 309 -2.85 7.55 24.19
N ILE A 310 -3.92 8.07 23.57
CA ILE A 310 -3.88 9.31 22.75
C ILE A 310 -3.20 10.50 23.46
N GLY A 311 -3.31 10.58 24.80
CA GLY A 311 -2.65 11.61 25.59
C GLY A 311 -1.12 11.54 25.56
N GLU A 312 -0.56 10.33 25.53
CA GLU A 312 0.89 10.11 25.45
C GLU A 312 1.41 10.41 24.05
N PHE A 313 0.70 9.94 23.00
CA PHE A 313 1.04 10.28 21.61
C PHE A 313 1.00 11.79 21.35
N ALA A 314 -0.01 12.49 21.87
CA ALA A 314 -0.11 13.94 21.74
C ALA A 314 1.02 14.67 22.49
N TRP A 315 1.43 14.15 23.65
CA TRP A 315 2.56 14.68 24.42
C TRP A 315 3.87 14.55 23.65
N ASP A 316 4.17 13.35 23.16
CA ASP A 316 5.38 13.06 22.39
C ASP A 316 5.44 13.88 21.10
N ALA A 317 4.32 13.98 20.38
CA ALA A 317 4.23 14.79 19.17
C ALA A 317 4.49 16.29 19.46
N ALA A 318 4.03 16.80 20.62
CA ALA A 318 4.28 18.17 21.03
C ALA A 318 5.78 18.42 21.32
N GLU A 319 6.44 17.53 22.06
CA GLU A 319 7.88 17.63 22.33
C GLU A 319 8.70 17.55 21.04
N GLN A 320 8.37 16.62 20.14
CA GLN A 320 9.05 16.46 18.86
C GLN A 320 8.89 17.69 17.96
N ALA A 321 7.75 18.38 18.04
CA ALA A 321 7.51 19.64 17.35
C ALA A 321 8.19 20.86 18.02
N GLY A 322 8.87 20.66 19.15
CA GLY A 322 9.60 21.70 19.89
C GLY A 322 8.72 22.53 20.82
N PHE A 323 7.53 22.04 21.18
CA PHE A 323 6.68 22.66 22.20
C PHE A 323 7.01 22.15 23.61
N ASP A 324 6.49 22.83 24.62
CA ASP A 324 6.60 22.44 26.04
C ASP A 324 5.23 21.97 26.56
N PRO A 325 4.90 20.67 26.42
CA PRO A 325 3.62 20.13 26.89
C PRO A 325 3.50 20.15 28.42
N GLN A 326 4.61 20.12 29.16
CA GLN A 326 4.59 20.24 30.62
C GLN A 326 4.10 21.62 31.04
N GLN A 327 4.58 22.68 30.38
CA GLN A 327 4.06 24.02 30.61
C GLN A 327 2.54 24.11 30.35
N TRP A 328 2.04 23.52 29.26
CA TRP A 328 0.60 23.53 28.97
C TRP A 328 -0.22 22.81 30.03
N HIS A 329 0.27 21.67 30.53
CA HIS A 329 -0.37 20.93 31.61
C HIS A 329 -0.43 21.76 32.89
N ASP A 330 0.70 22.36 33.30
CA ASP A 330 0.81 23.17 34.51
C ASP A 330 -0.10 24.42 34.45
N GLU A 331 -0.16 25.07 33.28
CA GLU A 331 -1.05 26.21 33.04
C GLU A 331 -2.54 25.82 33.13
N TYR A 332 -2.90 24.64 32.61
CA TYR A 332 -4.27 24.13 32.67
C TYR A 332 -4.68 23.77 34.10
N GLU A 333 -3.83 23.08 34.86
CA GLU A 333 -4.04 22.79 36.28
C GLU A 333 -4.21 24.07 37.11
N ALA A 334 -3.38 25.09 36.87
CA ALA A 334 -3.51 26.39 37.50
C ALA A 334 -4.84 27.09 37.15
N HIS A 335 -5.30 26.94 35.90
CA HIS A 335 -6.61 27.46 35.47
C HIS A 335 -7.77 26.74 36.14
N LEU A 336 -7.73 25.41 36.24
CA LEU A 336 -8.75 24.60 36.91
C LEU A 336 -8.87 24.98 38.39
N LYS A 337 -7.73 25.10 39.09
CA LYS A 337 -7.68 25.54 40.49
C LYS A 337 -8.28 26.92 40.71
N LYS A 338 -7.97 27.88 39.82
CA LYS A 338 -8.55 29.23 39.86
C LYS A 338 -10.05 29.25 39.57
N SER A 339 -10.53 28.34 38.75
CA SER A 339 -11.95 28.23 38.40
C SER A 339 -12.76 27.55 39.51
N SER A 340 -12.19 26.56 40.21
CA SER A 340 -12.82 25.94 41.37
C SER A 340 -12.89 26.88 42.57
N GLU A 341 -11.85 27.68 42.82
CA GLU A 341 -11.82 28.73 43.85
C GLU A 341 -12.84 29.87 43.61
N LYS A 342 -13.23 30.11 42.34
CA LYS A 342 -14.26 31.09 41.99
C LYS A 342 -15.69 30.54 42.04
N ALA A 343 -15.83 29.22 42.03
CA ALA A 343 -17.13 28.55 42.06
C ALA A 343 -17.58 28.14 43.47
N ALA A 344 -16.65 28.14 44.45
CA ALA A 344 -16.88 27.91 45.88
C ALA A 344 -17.24 29.21 46.62
#